data_AF-A0A1N6IFG2-F1
#
_entry.id   AF-A0A1N6IFG2-F1
#
_cell.length_a   1.000
_cell.length_b   1.000
_cell.length_c   1.000
_cell.angle_alpha   90.00
_cell.angle_beta   90.00
_cell.angle_gamma   90.00
#
_symmetry.space_group_name_H-M   'P 1'
#
loop_
_entity.id
_entity.type
_entity.pdbx_description
1 polymer ?
#
loop_
_entity_poly.entity_id
_entity_poly.type
_entity_poly.pdbx_seq_one_letter_code
_entity_poly.pdbx_strand_id
1 'polypeptide(L)'
;MSYYTQQEYDFVQRTKIILEQYQKLKISANEKYEITLLINCFTGLLILPQQYWFDNLPNEIISEKEWGIKTEYINIIAGNNKSVKEIVRHLRNSVAHYKFEVFENQKKEIKSIKFKDYTTNGVITFEGEVPVKNLNIFLNKFSNWFLEEMKK
;
A
#
# COMPACT_ATOMS: atom_id res chain seq x y z
N MET A 1 -16.07 -3.21 -26.72
CA MET A 1 -15.09 -2.35 -26.03
C MET A 1 -15.85 -1.39 -25.13
N SER A 2 -15.41 -1.19 -23.88
CA SER A 2 -15.94 -0.13 -23.02
C SER A 2 -15.54 1.24 -23.59
N TYR A 3 -16.46 2.21 -23.59
CA TYR A 3 -16.19 3.61 -23.96
C TYR A 3 -15.70 4.46 -22.78
N TYR A 4 -15.56 3.85 -21.60
CA TYR A 4 -15.18 4.54 -20.39
C TYR A 4 -13.66 4.65 -20.27
N THR A 5 -13.11 5.75 -20.80
CA THR A 5 -11.67 6.00 -20.87
C THR A 5 -11.02 6.38 -19.54
N GLN A 6 -11.82 6.80 -18.55
CA GLN A 6 -11.33 7.24 -17.23
C GLN A 6 -11.41 6.16 -16.14
N GLN A 7 -11.59 4.89 -16.52
CA GLN A 7 -11.84 3.81 -15.56
C GLN A 7 -10.79 3.69 -14.45
N GLU A 8 -9.50 3.71 -14.80
CA GLU A 8 -8.41 3.58 -13.83
C GLU A 8 -8.28 4.82 -12.94
N TYR A 9 -8.38 6.01 -13.53
CA TYR A 9 -8.34 7.27 -12.81
C TYR A 9 -9.46 7.36 -11.77
N ASP A 10 -10.69 7.08 -12.19
CA ASP A 10 -11.85 7.09 -11.31
C ASP A 10 -11.77 6.01 -10.24
N PHE A 11 -11.21 4.85 -10.56
CA PHE A 11 -10.97 3.80 -9.58
C PHE A 11 -10.01 4.31 -8.48
N VAL A 12 -8.84 4.82 -8.84
CA VAL A 12 -7.86 5.37 -7.87
C VAL A 12 -8.47 6.51 -7.07
N GLN A 13 -9.15 7.45 -7.74
CA GLN A 13 -9.76 8.61 -7.09
C GLN A 13 -10.83 8.19 -6.08
N ARG A 14 -11.74 7.28 -6.47
CA ARG A 14 -12.82 6.81 -5.59
C ARG A 14 -12.27 5.97 -4.44
N THR A 15 -11.24 5.14 -4.68
CA THR A 15 -10.57 4.40 -3.60
C THR A 15 -9.94 5.33 -2.57
N LYS A 16 -9.29 6.42 -3.01
CA LYS A 16 -8.78 7.46 -2.11
C LYS A 16 -9.91 8.11 -1.29
N ILE A 17 -11.01 8.49 -1.94
CA ILE A 17 -12.16 9.11 -1.27
C ILE A 17 -12.78 8.15 -0.23
N ILE A 18 -12.88 6.86 -0.53
CA ILE A 18 -13.39 5.84 0.40
C ILE A 18 -12.55 5.80 1.69
N LEU A 19 -11.23 5.82 1.58
CA LEU A 19 -10.33 5.87 2.75
C LEU A 19 -10.59 7.11 3.61
N GLU A 20 -10.70 8.29 2.99
CA GLU A 20 -10.96 9.54 3.69
C GLU A 20 -12.34 9.60 4.35
N GLN A 21 -13.36 9.07 3.66
CA GLN A 21 -14.72 8.99 4.18
C GLN A 21 -14.75 8.09 5.42
N TYR A 22 -14.14 6.91 5.35
CA TYR A 22 -14.19 5.94 6.43
C TYR A 22 -13.54 6.44 7.73
N GLN A 23 -12.49 7.25 7.61
CA GLN A 23 -11.86 7.90 8.77
C GLN A 23 -12.79 8.93 9.44
N LYS A 24 -13.65 9.60 8.67
CA LYS A 24 -14.58 10.65 9.15
C LYS A 24 -15.90 10.07 9.66
N LEU A 25 -16.26 8.85 9.29
CA LEU A 25 -17.50 8.21 9.70
C LEU A 25 -17.49 7.93 11.22
N LYS A 26 -18.58 8.32 11.89
CA LYS A 26 -18.84 8.01 13.30
C LYS A 26 -19.58 6.67 13.37
N ILE A 27 -18.81 5.58 13.36
CA ILE A 27 -19.30 4.21 13.50
C ILE A 27 -18.93 3.72 14.91
N SER A 28 -19.72 2.80 15.46
CA SER A 28 -19.38 2.13 16.72
C SER A 28 -18.03 1.40 16.57
N ALA A 29 -17.21 1.36 17.63
CA ALA A 29 -15.87 0.75 17.53
C ALA A 29 -15.92 -0.72 17.07
N ASN A 30 -16.98 -1.44 17.42
CA ASN A 30 -17.17 -2.86 17.08
C ASN A 30 -17.53 -3.11 15.61
N GLU A 31 -17.99 -2.09 14.90
CA GLU A 31 -18.38 -2.15 13.48
C GLU A 31 -17.38 -1.40 12.58
N LYS A 32 -16.30 -0.87 13.18
CA LYS A 32 -15.27 -0.10 12.47
C LYS A 32 -14.14 -1.03 11.98
N TYR A 33 -14.36 -1.63 10.83
CA TYR A 33 -13.40 -2.48 10.10
C TYR A 33 -12.31 -1.68 9.36
N GLU A 34 -11.60 -0.79 10.06
CA GLU A 34 -10.60 0.11 9.46
C GLU A 34 -9.51 -0.64 8.70
N ILE A 35 -9.04 -1.76 9.24
CA ILE A 35 -7.93 -2.52 8.64
C ILE A 35 -8.38 -3.35 7.45
N THR A 36 -9.55 -3.97 7.53
CA THR A 36 -10.12 -4.71 6.40
C THR A 36 -10.32 -3.76 5.22
N LEU A 37 -10.89 -2.58 5.46
CA LEU A 37 -11.03 -1.57 4.41
C LEU A 37 -9.66 -1.09 3.90
N LEU A 38 -8.70 -0.85 4.79
CA LEU A 38 -7.34 -0.47 4.43
C LEU A 38 -6.73 -1.49 3.46
N ILE A 39 -6.78 -2.77 3.79
CA ILE A 39 -6.26 -3.86 2.95
C ILE A 39 -7.02 -3.91 1.61
N ASN A 40 -8.34 -3.76 1.60
CA ASN A 40 -9.12 -3.73 0.36
C ASN A 40 -8.68 -2.58 -0.56
N CYS A 41 -8.46 -1.39 0.00
CA CYS A 41 -7.96 -0.25 -0.76
C CYS A 41 -6.51 -0.47 -1.21
N PHE A 42 -5.68 -1.09 -0.37
CA PHE A 42 -4.30 -1.47 -0.69
C PHE A 42 -4.26 -2.44 -1.88
N THR A 43 -5.08 -3.48 -1.85
CA THR A 43 -5.26 -4.44 -2.95
C THR A 43 -5.72 -3.72 -4.21
N GLY A 44 -6.73 -2.85 -4.11
CA GLY A 44 -7.19 -2.07 -5.25
C GLY A 44 -6.07 -1.24 -5.89
N LEU A 45 -5.34 -0.46 -5.08
CA LEU A 45 -4.30 0.46 -5.56
C LEU A 45 -3.00 -0.24 -5.99
N LEU A 46 -2.68 -1.42 -5.46
CA LEU A 46 -1.46 -2.15 -5.84
C LEU A 46 -1.66 -3.14 -6.98
N ILE A 47 -2.87 -3.68 -7.14
CA ILE A 47 -3.10 -4.77 -8.10
C ILE A 47 -3.76 -4.29 -9.38
N LEU A 48 -4.70 -3.34 -9.29
CA LEU A 48 -5.55 -2.98 -10.43
C LEU A 48 -4.92 -1.97 -11.40
N PRO A 49 -4.14 -0.95 -10.97
CA PRO A 49 -3.45 -0.08 -11.92
C PRO A 49 -2.57 -0.90 -12.88
N GLN A 50 -2.52 -0.49 -14.14
CA GLN A 50 -1.67 -1.14 -15.13
C GLN A 50 -0.18 -1.09 -14.76
N GLN A 51 0.57 -2.09 -15.24
CA GLN A 51 2.02 -2.20 -15.04
C GLN A 51 2.77 -0.92 -15.46
N TYR A 52 2.32 -0.25 -16.52
CA TYR A 52 2.87 1.02 -17.00
C TYR A 52 3.01 2.06 -15.89
N TRP A 53 2.02 2.20 -15.00
CA TRP A 53 2.10 3.15 -13.91
C TRP A 53 3.13 2.74 -12.85
N PHE A 54 3.32 1.44 -12.61
CA PHE A 54 4.38 0.97 -11.71
C PHE A 54 5.78 1.18 -12.29
N ASP A 55 5.91 1.12 -13.61
CA ASP A 55 7.19 1.32 -14.29
C ASP A 55 7.69 2.76 -14.18
N ASN A 56 6.76 3.72 -14.09
CA ASN A 56 7.03 5.15 -13.91
C ASN A 56 7.30 5.57 -12.45
N LEU A 57 7.18 4.65 -11.49
CA LEU A 57 7.47 4.97 -10.08
C LEU A 57 8.91 5.46 -9.89
N PRO A 58 9.13 6.44 -8.99
CA PRO A 58 10.45 7.00 -8.80
C PRO A 58 11.40 5.98 -8.17
N ASN A 59 12.68 6.09 -8.54
CA ASN A 59 13.77 5.29 -7.97
C ASN A 59 14.39 5.96 -6.73
N GLU A 60 13.80 7.02 -6.21
CA GLU A 60 14.25 7.65 -4.96
C GLU A 60 14.08 6.69 -3.78
N ILE A 61 14.91 6.88 -2.75
CA ILE A 61 14.83 6.09 -1.52
C ILE A 61 13.53 6.44 -0.79
N ILE A 62 12.80 5.43 -0.34
CA ILE A 62 11.57 5.66 0.42
C ILE A 62 11.88 6.45 1.70
N SER A 63 10.99 7.35 2.07
CA SER A 63 11.12 8.11 3.31
C SER A 63 9.77 8.35 3.95
N GLU A 64 9.73 8.54 5.27
CA GLU A 64 8.49 8.92 5.95
C GLU A 64 7.98 10.27 5.45
N LYS A 65 8.90 11.21 5.21
CA LYS A 65 8.56 12.57 4.77
C LYS A 65 7.87 12.56 3.42
N GLU A 66 8.33 11.77 2.45
CA GLU A 66 7.78 11.80 1.08
C GLU A 66 6.76 10.69 0.84
N TRP A 67 6.88 9.52 1.47
CA TRP A 67 6.03 8.35 1.21
C TRP A 67 5.35 7.77 2.44
N GLY A 68 5.60 8.30 3.64
CA GLY A 68 4.99 7.81 4.87
C GLY A 68 5.60 6.52 5.42
N ILE A 69 6.55 5.88 4.72
CA ILE A 69 7.24 4.67 5.17
C ILE A 69 8.70 4.99 5.49
N LYS A 70 9.13 4.64 6.70
CA LYS A 70 10.52 4.70 7.15
C LYS A 70 11.32 3.55 6.57
N THR A 71 12.59 3.79 6.24
CA THR A 71 13.50 2.72 5.78
C THR A 71 13.78 1.70 6.89
N GLU A 72 13.65 2.10 8.15
CA GLU A 72 13.78 1.27 9.34
C GLU A 72 12.63 0.28 9.51
N TYR A 73 11.48 0.50 8.86
CA TYR A 73 10.40 -0.49 8.83
C TYR A 73 10.71 -1.66 7.89
N ILE A 74 11.75 -1.53 7.06
CA ILE A 74 12.17 -2.56 6.10
C ILE A 74 13.40 -3.28 6.65
N ASN A 75 13.17 -4.48 7.16
CA ASN A 75 14.19 -5.33 7.78
C ASN A 75 15.04 -6.05 6.72
N ILE A 76 14.38 -6.58 5.68
CA ILE A 76 15.03 -7.34 4.62
C ILE A 76 14.57 -6.77 3.28
N ILE A 77 15.52 -6.55 2.37
CA ILE A 77 15.25 -6.30 0.96
C ILE A 77 16.42 -6.80 0.12
N ALA A 78 16.15 -7.64 -0.87
CA ALA A 78 17.18 -8.21 -1.73
C ALA A 78 17.94 -7.09 -2.47
N GLY A 79 19.27 -7.18 -2.49
CA GLY A 79 20.13 -6.15 -3.09
C GLY A 79 20.18 -4.82 -2.32
N ASN A 80 19.57 -4.73 -1.14
CA ASN A 80 19.52 -3.52 -0.30
C ASN A 80 18.93 -2.28 -1.01
N ASN A 81 18.11 -2.48 -2.05
CA ASN A 81 17.50 -1.40 -2.82
C ASN A 81 16.18 -0.95 -2.17
N LYS A 82 16.22 0.07 -1.32
CA LYS A 82 15.05 0.64 -0.63
C LYS A 82 14.35 1.75 -1.44
N SER A 83 14.36 1.67 -2.77
CA SER A 83 13.63 2.64 -3.60
C SER A 83 12.12 2.47 -3.46
N VAL A 84 11.36 3.53 -3.77
CA VAL A 84 9.89 3.49 -3.78
C VAL A 84 9.40 2.39 -4.73
N LYS A 85 9.95 2.34 -5.95
CA LYS A 85 9.60 1.34 -6.95
C LYS A 85 9.78 -0.09 -6.45
N GLU A 86 10.92 -0.41 -5.82
CA GLU A 86 11.18 -1.75 -5.30
C GLU A 86 10.30 -2.12 -4.11
N ILE A 87 10.04 -1.16 -3.21
CA ILE A 87 9.17 -1.40 -2.06
C ILE A 87 7.73 -1.61 -2.52
N VAL A 88 7.22 -0.77 -3.43
CA VAL A 88 5.88 -0.95 -4.01
C VAL A 88 5.76 -2.30 -4.70
N ARG A 89 6.79 -2.72 -5.46
CA ARG A 89 6.82 -4.04 -6.10
C ARG A 89 6.68 -5.18 -5.08
N HIS A 90 7.44 -5.13 -3.99
CA HIS A 90 7.36 -6.14 -2.94
C HIS A 90 6.05 -6.10 -2.15
N LEU A 91 5.52 -4.91 -1.85
CA LEU A 91 4.21 -4.75 -1.22
C LEU A 91 3.10 -5.32 -2.10
N ARG A 92 3.15 -5.05 -3.41
CA ARG A 92 2.22 -5.61 -4.39
C ARG A 92 2.27 -7.13 -4.39
N ASN A 93 3.46 -7.71 -4.48
CA ASN A 93 3.64 -9.17 -4.42
C ASN A 93 3.12 -9.77 -3.11
N SER A 94 3.44 -9.12 -1.99
CA SER A 94 3.01 -9.56 -0.67
C SER A 94 1.50 -9.60 -0.56
N VAL A 95 0.81 -8.54 -1.01
CA VAL A 95 -0.65 -8.43 -0.97
C VAL A 95 -1.32 -9.38 -1.96
N ALA A 96 -0.82 -9.46 -3.20
CA ALA A 96 -1.34 -10.34 -4.25
C ALA A 96 -1.37 -11.82 -3.83
N HIS A 97 -0.39 -12.23 -3.03
CA HIS A 97 -0.20 -13.61 -2.59
C HIS A 97 -0.57 -13.84 -1.13
N TYR A 98 -1.22 -12.87 -0.46
CA TYR A 98 -1.61 -12.96 0.95
C TYR A 98 -0.42 -13.30 1.89
N LYS A 99 0.76 -12.77 1.58
CA LYS A 99 2.01 -12.97 2.34
C LYS A 99 2.19 -11.85 3.36
N PHE A 100 1.15 -11.52 4.11
CA PHE A 100 1.20 -10.51 5.17
C PHE A 100 0.54 -10.98 6.46
N GLU A 101 0.98 -10.45 7.58
CA GLU A 101 0.53 -10.77 8.93
C GLU A 101 0.14 -9.48 9.65
N VAL A 102 -0.98 -9.50 10.36
CA VAL A 102 -1.50 -8.34 11.10
C VAL A 102 -1.16 -8.49 12.58
N PHE A 103 -0.60 -7.44 13.18
CA PHE A 103 -0.17 -7.44 14.58
C PHE A 103 -1.00 -6.48 15.41
N GLU A 104 -1.47 -6.95 16.56
CA GLU A 104 -2.27 -6.19 17.52
C GLU A 104 -1.42 -5.63 18.67
N ASN A 105 -1.90 -4.55 19.29
CA ASN A 105 -1.40 -4.07 20.56
C ASN A 105 -2.08 -4.79 21.75
N GLN A 106 -1.67 -4.45 22.97
CA GLN A 106 -2.23 -5.04 24.20
C GLN A 106 -3.74 -4.78 24.38
N LYS A 107 -4.31 -3.80 23.67
CA LYS A 107 -5.73 -3.45 23.69
C LYS A 107 -6.53 -4.16 22.59
N LYS A 108 -5.94 -5.13 21.87
CA LYS A 108 -6.51 -5.81 20.70
C LYS A 108 -6.83 -4.86 19.54
N GLU A 109 -6.12 -3.75 19.44
CA GLU A 109 -6.20 -2.85 18.30
C GLU A 109 -5.04 -3.18 17.36
N ILE A 110 -5.33 -3.23 16.07
CA ILE A 110 -4.31 -3.52 15.07
C ILE A 110 -3.31 -2.36 14.98
N LYS A 111 -2.03 -2.67 15.16
CA LYS A 111 -0.93 -1.72 15.27
C LYS A 111 -0.10 -1.63 13.99
N SER A 112 0.22 -2.77 13.40
CA SER A 112 1.13 -2.88 12.26
C SER A 112 0.76 -4.06 11.37
N ILE A 113 1.24 -4.01 10.12
CA ILE A 113 1.14 -5.11 9.17
C ILE A 113 2.57 -5.45 8.73
N LYS A 114 2.92 -6.73 8.85
CA LYS A 114 4.17 -7.30 8.36
C LYS A 114 3.95 -7.87 6.98
N PHE A 115 4.71 -7.42 6.01
CA PHE A 115 4.70 -7.88 4.64
C PHE A 115 5.95 -8.71 4.37
N LYS A 116 5.77 -9.84 3.68
CA LYS A 116 6.85 -10.72 3.25
C LYS A 116 6.76 -10.96 1.74
N ASP A 117 7.91 -11.07 1.10
CA ASP A 117 8.03 -11.56 -0.27
C ASP A 117 9.18 -12.56 -0.38
N TYR A 118 9.10 -13.43 -1.39
CA TYR A 118 9.99 -14.56 -1.55
C TYR A 118 10.38 -14.73 -3.01
N THR A 119 11.54 -15.33 -3.26
CA THR A 119 11.87 -15.92 -4.56
C THR A 119 10.93 -17.10 -4.87
N THR A 120 10.96 -17.56 -6.11
CA THR A 120 10.28 -18.81 -6.52
C THR A 120 10.71 -20.03 -5.72
N ASN A 121 11.93 -20.01 -5.16
CA ASN A 121 12.50 -21.11 -4.39
C ASN A 121 12.23 -20.97 -2.88
N GLY A 122 11.39 -20.00 -2.47
CA GLY A 122 11.01 -19.80 -1.07
C GLY A 122 12.02 -19.00 -0.22
N VAL A 123 13.04 -18.40 -0.82
CA VAL A 123 14.01 -17.55 -0.10
C VAL A 123 13.40 -16.18 0.12
N ILE A 124 13.44 -15.65 1.35
CA ILE A 124 12.89 -14.33 1.66
C ILE A 124 13.66 -13.23 0.91
N THR A 125 12.93 -12.40 0.16
CA THR A 125 13.49 -11.26 -0.59
C THR A 125 13.07 -9.94 -0.01
N PHE A 126 11.99 -9.91 0.76
CA PHE A 126 11.51 -8.72 1.43
C PHE A 126 10.85 -9.09 2.76
N GLU A 127 11.15 -8.29 3.78
CA GLU A 127 10.44 -8.29 5.04
C GLU A 127 10.35 -6.86 5.57
N GLY A 128 9.13 -6.37 5.80
CA GLY A 128 8.93 -5.09 6.44
C GLY A 128 7.67 -5.08 7.31
N GLU A 129 7.77 -4.50 8.50
CA GLU A 129 6.65 -4.30 9.41
C GLU A 129 6.33 -2.81 9.49
N VAL A 130 5.19 -2.43 8.90
CA VAL A 130 4.80 -1.02 8.76
C VAL A 130 3.61 -0.74 9.70
N PRO A 131 3.69 0.31 10.55
CA PRO A 131 2.55 0.74 11.35
C PRO A 131 1.36 1.14 10.47
N VAL A 132 0.13 0.84 10.93
CA VAL A 132 -1.11 1.17 10.21
C VAL A 132 -1.21 2.66 9.89
N LYS A 133 -0.79 3.53 10.82
CA LYS A 133 -0.77 4.99 10.61
C LYS A 133 0.09 5.36 9.41
N ASN A 134 1.25 4.75 9.29
CA ASN A 134 2.20 4.99 8.20
C ASN A 134 1.68 4.41 6.87
N LEU A 135 1.00 3.26 6.90
CA LEU A 135 0.32 2.71 5.72
C LEU A 135 -0.80 3.62 5.19
N ASN A 136 -1.58 4.24 6.08
CA ASN A 136 -2.59 5.22 5.68
C ASN A 136 -1.97 6.44 4.99
N ILE A 137 -0.88 6.97 5.54
CA ILE A 137 -0.14 8.08 4.92
C ILE A 137 0.39 7.64 3.56
N PHE A 138 1.02 6.48 3.48
CA PHE A 138 1.53 5.91 2.24
C PHE A 138 0.44 5.79 1.18
N LEU A 139 -0.71 5.18 1.49
CA LEU A 139 -1.81 5.05 0.54
C LEU A 139 -2.31 6.38 0.00
N ASN A 140 -2.46 7.38 0.87
CA ASN A 140 -2.89 8.70 0.45
C ASN A 140 -1.88 9.32 -0.52
N LYS A 141 -0.59 9.25 -0.19
CA LYS A 141 0.46 9.79 -1.06
C LYS A 141 0.62 9.01 -2.36
N PHE A 142 0.53 7.69 -2.30
CA PHE A 142 0.61 6.80 -3.44
C PHE A 142 -0.56 6.99 -4.40
N SER A 143 -1.79 7.12 -3.89
CA SER A 143 -2.95 7.46 -4.71
C SER A 143 -2.84 8.87 -5.32
N ASN A 144 -2.37 9.88 -4.57
CA ASN A 144 -2.10 11.19 -5.15
C ASN A 144 -1.07 11.12 -6.28
N TRP A 145 0.01 10.38 -6.07
CA TRP A 145 1.03 10.18 -7.09
C TRP A 145 0.44 9.58 -8.37
N PHE A 146 -0.37 8.51 -8.27
CA PHE A 146 -1.06 7.93 -9.42
C PHE A 146 -1.95 8.95 -10.13
N LEU A 147 -2.75 9.72 -9.38
CA LEU A 147 -3.66 10.70 -9.96
C LEU A 147 -2.91 11.82 -10.70
N GLU A 148 -1.75 12.25 -10.20
CA GLU A 148 -0.92 13.24 -10.88
C GLU A 148 -0.20 12.63 -12.09
N GLU A 149 0.26 11.39 -12.00
CA GLU A 149 0.90 10.68 -13.12
C GLU A 149 -0.09 10.42 -14.27
N MET A 150 -1.33 10.06 -13.97
CA MET A 150 -2.39 9.80 -14.94
C MET A 150 -2.91 11.06 -15.67
N LYS A 151 -2.60 12.25 -15.14
CA LYS A 151 -2.99 13.54 -15.76
C LYS A 151 -1.93 14.09 -16.73
N LYS A 152 -0.70 13.57 -16.68
CA LYS A 152 0.39 13.96 -17.60
C LYS A 152 0.09 13.48 -19.01
#